data_AF-S9RFJ0-F1
#
_entry.id   AF-S9RFJ0-F1
#
_cell.length_a   1.000
_cell.length_b   1.000
_cell.length_c   1.000
_cell.angle_alpha   90.00
_cell.angle_beta   90.00
_cell.angle_gamma   90.00
#
_symmetry.space_group_name_H-M   'P 1'
#
loop_
_entity.id
_entity.type
_entity.pdbx_description
1 polymer ?
#
loop_
_entity_poly.entity_id
_entity_poly.type
_entity_poly.pdbx_seq_one_letter_code
_entity_poly.pdbx_strand_id
1 'polypeptide(L)'
;MGKASKATKKFNKNHLKDTLQRRRQLAKAKRSHESKTKKSLPTEDGKRTFDDPNRQFQREDVSELYAKLDPSKAASRKNENLVKKQEHAHIGNGKEKTSEDQFSGYSIKQLEAAIALCQKLSGTSQPDSLISHVPQELNEKLTKMDFDQRSIFLQDCRKSFASSLLDEVISSRGNIQILSSVGEVVSHIKNFSSFPPNFIAKTCQIFISYPDSREQIQTIINNVCKASPSLIVATFQHFYVHLLSFFKSSPSQSESLDTIEEMQLFLIELLSLSPDTCKKIFLSYTQQLNVHLQNCLKQADSVDAHKLIYNWQFSLSLQFWSEVICLLWEDLQIICKEISPQLINLILDTTRLIPTEQYYPLRLRLLSSLVRICRSTHLYIPLSSQFVEMAPFFLKKSRNLTREEDSTYNFDVLTTLHIPKECLASQTYRKNLRKTYLSMMTEYFATFSNSIAFPELAVPVISQLRIFVSRYTSENSISQFLQKLEDTYSFIQQKRLNIEFTQKDHSQVIAFERDLDWRSTPIGKSVK
;
A
#
# COMPACT_ATOMS: atom_id res chain seq x y z
N MET A 1 0.80 -47.81 -13.57
CA MET A 1 1.65 -46.80 -14.27
C MET A 1 1.09 -46.55 -15.67
N GLY A 2 0.58 -45.34 -15.94
CA GLY A 2 -0.04 -45.01 -17.23
C GLY A 2 0.98 -44.92 -18.36
N LYS A 3 0.74 -45.64 -19.47
CA LYS A 3 1.62 -45.61 -20.66
C LYS A 3 1.57 -44.22 -21.31
N ALA A 4 2.73 -43.59 -21.49
CA ALA A 4 2.84 -42.29 -22.16
C ALA A 4 2.20 -42.31 -23.56
N SER A 5 1.48 -41.24 -23.91
CA SER A 5 0.73 -41.12 -25.16
C SER A 5 1.64 -41.25 -26.39
N LYS A 6 1.09 -41.69 -27.53
CA LYS A 6 1.82 -41.75 -28.80
C LYS A 6 2.40 -40.40 -29.21
N ALA A 7 1.72 -39.30 -28.89
CA ALA A 7 2.20 -37.94 -29.13
C ALA A 7 3.45 -37.61 -28.28
N THR A 8 3.44 -37.99 -27.00
CA THR A 8 4.57 -37.80 -26.08
C THR A 8 5.78 -38.63 -26.52
N LYS A 9 5.56 -39.88 -26.98
CA LYS A 9 6.63 -40.72 -27.53
C LYS A 9 7.21 -40.17 -28.83
N LYS A 10 6.37 -39.62 -29.72
CA LYS A 10 6.80 -39.00 -30.98
C LYS A 10 7.59 -37.72 -30.73
N PHE A 11 7.17 -36.88 -29.78
CA PHE A 11 7.90 -35.68 -29.37
C PHE A 11 9.26 -36.03 -28.74
N ASN A 12 9.28 -37.02 -27.83
CA ASN A 12 10.52 -37.49 -27.21
C ASN A 12 11.51 -38.05 -28.23
N LYS A 13 11.02 -38.77 -29.25
CA LYS A 13 11.86 -39.34 -30.30
C LYS A 13 12.38 -38.30 -31.28
N ASN A 14 11.55 -37.34 -31.69
CA ASN A 14 11.87 -36.49 -32.85
C ASN A 14 12.31 -35.06 -32.49
N HIS A 15 11.89 -34.50 -31.35
CA HIS A 15 12.03 -33.07 -31.09
C HIS A 15 12.68 -32.73 -29.74
N LEU A 16 12.75 -33.68 -28.80
CA LEU A 16 13.29 -33.42 -27.46
C LEU A 16 14.77 -33.00 -27.49
N LYS A 17 15.60 -33.66 -28.30
CA LYS A 17 17.03 -33.36 -28.40
C LYS A 17 17.28 -31.94 -28.93
N ASP A 18 16.61 -31.57 -30.01
CA ASP A 18 16.71 -30.22 -30.60
C ASP A 18 16.16 -29.14 -29.67
N THR A 19 15.06 -29.42 -28.98
CA THR A 19 14.45 -28.48 -28.02
C THR A 19 15.38 -28.22 -26.83
N LEU A 20 16.02 -29.27 -26.30
CA LEU A 20 17.01 -29.12 -25.24
C LEU A 20 18.27 -28.40 -25.72
N GLN A 21 18.69 -28.62 -26.97
CA GLN A 21 19.87 -27.97 -27.55
C GLN A 21 19.62 -26.47 -27.79
N ARG A 22 18.43 -26.08 -28.30
CA ARG A 22 18.00 -24.67 -28.38
C ARG A 22 17.92 -24.02 -27.00
N ARG A 23 17.36 -24.70 -25.99
CA ARG A 23 17.32 -24.19 -24.61
C ARG A 23 18.72 -23.98 -24.02
N ARG A 24 19.67 -24.89 -24.27
CA ARG A 24 21.07 -24.74 -23.84
C ARG A 24 21.78 -23.60 -24.57
N GLN A 25 21.51 -23.37 -25.86
CA GLN A 25 22.06 -22.25 -26.61
C GLN A 25 21.50 -20.90 -26.12
N LEU A 26 20.20 -20.81 -25.83
CA LEU A 26 19.59 -19.62 -25.24
C LEU A 26 20.13 -19.32 -23.83
N ALA A 27 20.35 -20.35 -23.01
CA ALA A 27 20.98 -20.19 -21.70
C ALA A 27 22.45 -19.74 -21.79
N LYS A 28 23.22 -20.25 -22.77
CA LYS A 28 24.59 -19.79 -23.05
C LYS A 28 24.61 -18.35 -23.57
N ALA A 29 23.66 -17.96 -24.43
CA ALA A 29 23.54 -16.60 -24.93
C ALA A 29 23.20 -15.61 -23.80
N LYS A 30 22.28 -15.97 -22.88
CA LYS A 30 21.98 -15.16 -21.69
C LYS A 30 23.19 -14.98 -20.77
N ARG A 31 23.93 -16.05 -20.47
CA ARG A 31 25.16 -15.98 -19.64
C ARG A 31 26.27 -15.16 -20.30
N SER A 32 26.41 -15.27 -21.62
CA SER A 32 27.32 -14.44 -22.43
C SER A 32 26.96 -12.96 -22.33
N HIS A 33 25.67 -12.63 -22.46
CA HIS A 33 25.17 -11.26 -22.37
C HIS A 33 25.41 -10.66 -20.98
N GLU A 34 25.14 -11.42 -19.91
CA GLU A 34 25.39 -11.00 -18.52
C GLU A 34 26.89 -10.80 -18.23
N SER A 35 27.75 -11.63 -18.81
CA SER A 35 29.22 -11.50 -18.66
C SER A 35 29.80 -10.30 -19.42
N LYS A 36 29.21 -9.92 -20.57
CA LYS A 36 29.60 -8.71 -21.33
C LYS A 36 29.12 -7.42 -20.68
N THR A 37 27.94 -7.42 -20.05
CA THR A 37 27.46 -6.30 -19.24
C THR A 37 28.27 -6.09 -17.95
N LYS A 38 28.93 -7.13 -17.42
CA LYS A 38 29.82 -7.01 -16.24
C LYS A 38 31.26 -6.59 -16.57
N LYS A 39 31.72 -6.80 -17.82
CA LYS A 39 33.10 -6.46 -18.25
C LYS A 39 33.25 -5.06 -18.88
N SER A 40 32.17 -4.30 -19.04
CA SER A 40 32.16 -2.97 -19.68
C SER A 40 32.01 -1.82 -18.66
N LEU A 41 32.74 -1.92 -17.54
CA LEU A 41 32.95 -0.81 -16.61
C LEU A 41 34.47 -0.58 -16.49
N PRO A 42 35.01 0.58 -16.90
CA PRO A 42 36.42 0.86 -16.72
C PRO A 42 36.69 1.29 -15.27
N THR A 43 37.73 0.70 -14.68
CA THR A 43 38.39 1.10 -13.44
C THR A 43 39.37 2.22 -13.76
N GLU A 44 39.24 3.40 -13.15
CA GLU A 44 40.33 4.36 -13.03
C GLU A 44 40.41 4.92 -11.61
N ASP A 45 41.54 4.66 -10.96
CA ASP A 45 42.04 5.34 -9.77
C ASP A 45 42.82 6.60 -10.20
N GLY A 46 42.59 7.73 -9.53
CA GLY A 46 43.45 8.92 -9.68
C GLY A 46 42.83 10.24 -9.20
N LYS A 47 43.26 10.70 -8.01
CA LYS A 47 42.91 11.96 -7.34
C LYS A 47 42.80 13.19 -8.27
N ARG A 48 41.68 13.93 -8.18
CA ARG A 48 41.61 15.36 -7.77
C ARG A 48 40.16 15.83 -7.66
N THR A 49 39.93 16.61 -6.62
CA THR A 49 38.68 17.18 -6.11
C THR A 49 37.98 18.10 -7.11
N PHE A 50 36.71 17.81 -7.40
CA PHE A 50 35.67 18.81 -7.70
C PHE A 50 34.33 18.24 -7.23
N ASP A 51 33.72 18.91 -6.25
CA ASP A 51 32.42 18.57 -5.70
C ASP A 51 31.32 18.80 -6.76
N ASP A 52 30.76 17.71 -7.28
CA ASP A 52 29.54 17.72 -8.08
C ASP A 52 28.35 17.36 -7.16
N PRO A 53 27.40 18.28 -6.89
CA PRO A 53 26.26 18.03 -6.00
C PRO A 53 25.31 16.93 -6.50
N ASN A 54 25.46 16.44 -7.74
CA ASN A 54 24.51 15.52 -8.37
C ASN A 54 24.83 14.02 -8.22
N ARG A 55 25.87 13.64 -7.46
CA ARG A 55 26.26 12.22 -7.29
C ARG A 55 25.53 11.45 -6.19
N GLN A 56 24.57 12.05 -5.49
CA GLN A 56 23.83 11.39 -4.39
C GLN A 56 22.73 10.41 -4.84
N PHE A 57 22.34 10.37 -6.12
CA PHE A 57 21.30 9.44 -6.58
C PHE A 57 21.86 8.06 -6.93
N GLN A 58 22.36 7.35 -5.90
CA GLN A 58 22.46 5.90 -5.97
C GLN A 58 21.12 5.30 -5.56
N ARG A 59 20.41 4.65 -6.50
CA ARG A 59 19.39 3.61 -6.31
C ARG A 59 18.74 3.53 -4.91
N GLU A 60 18.10 4.60 -4.43
CA GLU A 60 17.36 4.48 -3.18
C GLU A 60 16.11 3.65 -3.47
N ASP A 61 16.10 2.42 -2.97
CA ASP A 61 14.92 1.55 -2.94
C ASP A 61 13.80 2.32 -2.23
N VAL A 62 12.59 2.27 -2.79
CA VAL A 62 11.40 2.87 -2.18
C VAL A 62 11.29 2.47 -0.70
N SER A 63 11.70 1.25 -0.35
CA SER A 63 11.76 0.74 1.02
C SER A 63 12.73 1.53 1.92
N GLU A 64 13.94 1.80 1.44
CA GLU A 64 14.96 2.55 2.20
C GLU A 64 14.57 4.01 2.35
N LEU A 65 13.90 4.57 1.35
CA LEU A 65 13.42 5.94 1.33
C LEU A 65 12.31 6.17 2.38
N TYR A 66 11.41 5.21 2.53
CA TYR A 66 10.36 5.22 3.54
C TYR A 66 10.85 4.83 4.95
N ALA A 67 11.87 3.98 5.06
CA ALA A 67 12.44 3.61 6.36
C ALA A 67 13.11 4.80 7.08
N LYS A 68 13.56 5.82 6.33
CA LYS A 68 14.21 7.03 6.86
C LYS A 68 13.24 8.18 7.16
N LEU A 69 11.94 8.01 6.90
CA LEU A 69 10.94 9.06 7.16
C LEU A 69 10.79 9.37 8.64
N ASP A 70 10.66 10.66 8.95
CA ASP A 70 10.17 11.13 10.24
C ASP A 70 8.89 11.96 10.03
N PRO A 71 7.70 11.33 10.06
CA PRO A 71 6.41 12.01 9.88
C PRO A 71 6.14 13.11 10.92
N SER A 72 6.84 13.12 12.08
CA SER A 72 6.66 14.14 13.11
C SER A 72 7.17 15.52 12.68
N LYS A 73 8.13 15.57 11.74
CA LYS A 73 8.72 16.80 11.19
C LYS A 73 7.98 17.36 9.96
N ALA A 74 6.93 16.68 9.49
CA ALA A 74 6.23 17.02 8.25
C ALA A 74 5.51 18.39 8.29
N ALA A 75 5.28 18.97 9.48
CA ALA A 75 4.60 20.25 9.64
C ALA A 75 5.48 21.51 9.43
N SER A 76 6.80 21.39 9.23
CA SER A 76 7.71 22.55 9.30
C SER A 76 8.47 22.91 8.01
N ARG A 77 8.00 22.48 6.82
CA ARG A 77 8.66 22.82 5.54
C ARG A 77 8.14 24.11 4.88
N LYS A 78 7.91 25.15 5.67
CA LYS A 78 7.81 26.55 5.22
C LYS A 78 8.56 27.43 6.23
N ASN A 79 9.89 27.43 6.17
CA ASN A 79 10.82 28.47 6.66
C ASN A 79 12.24 27.92 6.94
N GLU A 80 12.83 27.15 6.02
CA GLU A 80 14.17 26.57 6.23
C GLU A 80 15.34 27.41 5.67
N ASN A 81 15.15 28.72 5.46
CA ASN A 81 16.24 29.62 5.03
C ASN A 81 16.64 30.71 6.04
N LEU A 82 16.16 30.69 7.29
CA LEU A 82 16.48 31.77 8.24
C LEU A 82 16.86 31.35 9.69
N VAL A 83 17.01 30.06 10.00
CA VAL A 83 17.36 29.61 11.38
C VAL A 83 18.64 28.76 11.41
N LYS A 84 19.65 29.11 10.61
CA LYS A 84 21.00 28.52 10.71
C LYS A 84 21.97 29.31 11.60
N LYS A 85 21.48 30.16 12.49
CA LYS A 85 22.36 31.00 13.31
C LYS A 85 21.80 31.33 14.69
N GLN A 86 21.33 30.33 15.44
CA GLN A 86 21.01 30.51 16.87
C GLN A 86 20.87 29.20 17.67
N GLU A 87 21.69 28.18 17.41
CA GLU A 87 21.81 27.03 18.34
C GLU A 87 23.28 26.64 18.50
N HIS A 88 24.07 27.56 19.04
CA HIS A 88 25.35 27.24 19.70
C HIS A 88 25.33 27.89 21.09
N ALA A 89 24.59 27.31 22.03
CA ALA A 89 24.82 27.46 23.46
C ALA A 89 23.98 26.45 24.24
N HIS A 90 24.62 25.76 25.20
CA HIS A 90 24.07 24.83 26.19
C HIS A 90 23.65 23.43 25.74
N ILE A 91 24.66 22.60 25.48
CA ILE A 91 24.60 21.16 25.77
C ILE A 91 25.07 20.97 27.22
N GLY A 92 24.11 20.84 28.13
CA GLY A 92 24.33 20.25 29.45
C GLY A 92 24.29 18.74 29.32
N ASN A 93 25.40 18.09 29.64
CA ASN A 93 25.54 16.63 29.69
C ASN A 93 24.61 16.02 30.75
N GLY A 94 23.60 15.28 30.31
CA GLY A 94 22.84 14.33 31.11
C GLY A 94 22.57 13.10 30.26
N LYS A 95 23.45 12.10 30.29
CA LYS A 95 23.21 10.80 29.69
C LYS A 95 22.16 10.08 30.55
N GLU A 96 20.90 10.07 30.12
CA GLU A 96 19.93 9.08 30.62
C GLU A 96 20.43 7.68 30.24
N LYS A 97 20.74 6.87 31.25
CA LYS A 97 21.00 5.44 31.07
C LYS A 97 19.70 4.80 30.57
N THR A 98 19.75 4.12 29.43
CA THR A 98 18.63 3.35 28.92
C THR A 98 18.23 2.27 29.93
N SER A 99 16.93 2.13 30.18
CA SER A 99 16.30 1.15 31.08
C SER A 99 16.56 -0.34 30.72
N GLU A 100 17.30 -0.61 29.65
CA GLU A 100 17.73 -1.94 29.19
C GLU A 100 18.75 -2.61 30.11
N ASP A 101 19.65 -1.85 30.74
CA ASP A 101 20.74 -2.43 31.53
C ASP A 101 20.28 -2.96 32.90
N GLN A 102 19.13 -2.51 33.40
CA GLN A 102 18.70 -2.84 34.75
C GLN A 102 18.05 -4.23 34.87
N PHE A 103 17.46 -4.75 33.79
CA PHE A 103 16.64 -5.97 33.84
C PHE A 103 17.05 -7.10 32.89
N SER A 104 18.08 -6.90 32.06
CA SER A 104 18.54 -7.85 31.03
C SER A 104 19.02 -9.21 31.55
N GLY A 105 19.20 -9.38 32.86
CA GLY A 105 19.62 -10.63 33.51
C GLY A 105 18.53 -11.40 34.26
N TYR A 106 17.29 -10.93 34.32
CA TYR A 106 16.22 -11.60 35.08
C TYR A 106 15.37 -12.53 34.21
N SER A 107 15.03 -13.70 34.76
CA SER A 107 14.08 -14.63 34.16
C SER A 107 12.63 -14.13 34.23
N ILE A 108 11.76 -14.65 33.36
CA ILE A 108 10.31 -14.34 33.33
C ILE A 108 9.69 -14.48 34.73
N LYS A 109 10.00 -15.57 35.45
CA LYS A 109 9.51 -15.82 36.81
C LYS A 109 10.02 -14.81 37.84
N GLN A 110 11.23 -14.29 37.68
CA GLN A 110 11.79 -13.26 38.57
C GLN A 110 11.17 -11.89 38.32
N LEU A 111 10.87 -11.57 37.05
CA LEU A 111 10.16 -10.34 36.68
C LEU A 111 8.70 -10.36 37.16
N GLU A 112 8.01 -11.49 37.01
CA GLU A 112 6.67 -11.71 37.53
C GLU A 112 6.63 -11.56 39.07
N ALA A 113 7.58 -12.17 39.77
CA ALA A 113 7.73 -12.05 41.22
C ALA A 113 8.02 -10.61 41.68
N ALA A 114 8.85 -9.88 40.93
CA ALA A 114 9.15 -8.48 41.20
C ALA A 114 7.92 -7.58 41.05
N ILE A 115 7.10 -7.82 40.00
CA ILE A 115 5.83 -7.13 39.78
C ILE A 115 4.86 -7.38 40.94
N ALA A 116 4.73 -8.64 41.39
CA ALA A 116 3.86 -9.01 42.51
C ALA A 116 4.32 -8.37 43.84
N LEU A 117 5.63 -8.32 44.10
CA LEU A 117 6.18 -7.67 45.30
C LEU A 117 5.95 -6.15 45.29
N CYS A 118 6.17 -5.47 44.16
CA CYS A 118 5.88 -4.04 44.00
C CYS A 118 4.40 -3.73 44.27
N GLN A 119 3.51 -4.57 43.77
CA GLN A 119 2.06 -4.46 43.98
C GLN A 119 1.70 -4.64 45.46
N LYS A 120 2.22 -5.69 46.12
CA LYS A 120 2.02 -5.92 47.56
C LYS A 120 2.51 -4.75 48.42
N LEU A 121 3.70 -4.23 48.12
CA LEU A 121 4.27 -3.06 48.80
C LEU A 121 3.50 -1.76 48.53
N SER A 122 2.67 -1.72 47.49
CA SER A 122 1.78 -0.61 47.14
C SER A 122 0.34 -0.82 47.66
N GLY A 123 0.08 -1.90 48.40
CA GLY A 123 -1.20 -2.15 49.07
C GLY A 123 -2.19 -3.06 48.34
N THR A 124 -1.81 -3.69 47.21
CA THR A 124 -2.68 -4.69 46.55
C THR A 124 -2.42 -6.11 47.05
N SER A 125 -3.47 -6.91 47.21
CA SER A 125 -3.35 -8.31 47.63
C SER A 125 -2.73 -9.17 46.52
N GLN A 126 -1.59 -9.80 46.78
CA GLN A 126 -0.91 -10.72 45.86
C GLN A 126 -0.55 -12.01 46.62
N PRO A 127 -0.64 -13.19 45.98
CA PRO A 127 -0.36 -14.46 46.64
C PRO A 127 1.13 -14.61 46.97
N ASP A 128 1.43 -15.08 48.17
CA ASP A 128 2.81 -15.20 48.68
C ASP A 128 3.67 -16.19 47.87
N SER A 129 3.04 -17.13 47.16
CA SER A 129 3.69 -18.09 46.27
C SER A 129 4.36 -17.45 45.04
N LEU A 130 3.89 -16.28 44.59
CA LEU A 130 4.52 -15.55 43.49
C LEU A 130 5.75 -14.76 43.95
N ILE A 131 5.83 -14.44 45.25
CA ILE A 131 6.85 -13.57 45.84
C ILE A 131 8.12 -14.35 46.21
N SER A 132 8.03 -15.67 46.38
CA SER A 132 9.15 -16.53 46.79
C SER A 132 10.30 -16.58 45.77
N HIS A 133 10.08 -16.14 44.53
CA HIS A 133 11.08 -16.15 43.48
C HIS A 133 11.83 -14.81 43.29
N VAL A 134 11.56 -13.81 44.14
CA VAL A 134 12.27 -12.52 44.07
C VAL A 134 13.72 -12.66 44.54
N PRO A 135 14.73 -12.25 43.74
CA PRO A 135 16.11 -12.19 44.19
C PRO A 135 16.27 -11.28 45.42
N GLN A 136 17.05 -11.70 46.43
CA GLN A 136 17.20 -10.97 47.70
C GLN A 136 17.65 -9.51 47.50
N GLU A 137 18.57 -9.26 46.56
CA GLU A 137 19.03 -7.91 46.22
C GLU A 137 17.92 -6.99 45.68
N LEU A 138 16.94 -7.57 44.97
CA LEU A 138 15.83 -6.83 44.40
C LEU A 138 14.79 -6.49 45.47
N ASN A 139 14.56 -7.41 46.40
CA ASN A 139 13.66 -7.20 47.54
C ASN A 139 14.17 -6.07 48.46
N GLU A 140 15.47 -6.05 48.76
CA GLU A 140 16.08 -4.98 49.55
C GLU A 140 16.04 -3.61 48.85
N LYS A 141 16.19 -3.57 47.52
CA LYS A 141 16.06 -2.32 46.75
C LYS A 141 14.61 -1.82 46.76
N LEU A 142 13.65 -2.71 46.55
CA LEU A 142 12.24 -2.37 46.45
C LEU A 142 11.62 -1.90 47.77
N THR A 143 12.08 -2.43 48.90
CA THR A 143 11.63 -2.01 50.23
C THR A 143 12.18 -0.65 50.65
N LYS A 144 13.29 -0.19 50.07
CA LYS A 144 13.92 1.11 50.35
C LYS A 144 13.42 2.25 49.46
N MET A 145 12.76 1.94 48.35
CA MET A 145 12.24 2.93 47.41
C MET A 145 10.97 3.61 47.95
N ASP A 146 10.83 4.90 47.66
CA ASP A 146 9.59 5.64 47.92
C ASP A 146 8.44 5.19 46.99
N PHE A 147 7.24 5.75 47.15
CA PHE A 147 6.08 5.36 46.33
C PHE A 147 6.27 5.69 44.84
N ASP A 148 6.84 6.86 44.51
CA ASP A 148 6.97 7.33 43.14
C ASP A 148 8.05 6.54 42.38
N GLN A 149 9.18 6.27 43.03
CA GLN A 149 10.27 5.42 42.52
C GLN A 149 9.79 3.99 42.28
N ARG A 150 8.98 3.42 43.21
CA ARG A 150 8.39 2.08 43.02
C ARG A 150 7.41 2.05 41.87
N SER A 151 6.63 3.12 41.69
CA SER A 151 5.69 3.24 40.57
C SER A 151 6.44 3.23 39.23
N ILE A 152 7.51 4.01 39.09
CA ILE A 152 8.37 4.03 37.89
C ILE A 152 9.00 2.66 37.65
N PHE A 153 9.61 2.07 38.68
CA PHE A 153 10.22 0.74 38.61
C PHE A 153 9.21 -0.33 38.17
N LEU A 154 7.99 -0.30 38.71
CA LEU A 154 6.92 -1.23 38.33
C LEU A 154 6.56 -1.12 36.85
N GLN A 155 6.49 0.10 36.31
CA GLN A 155 6.23 0.31 34.88
C GLN A 155 7.37 -0.24 34.01
N ASP A 156 8.63 -0.03 34.40
CA ASP A 156 9.77 -0.52 33.64
C ASP A 156 9.92 -2.05 33.74
N CYS A 157 9.61 -2.65 34.91
CA CYS A 157 9.49 -4.11 35.04
C CYS A 157 8.39 -4.68 34.13
N ARG A 158 7.22 -4.04 34.05
CA ARG A 158 6.14 -4.49 33.14
C ARG A 158 6.56 -4.43 31.68
N LYS A 159 7.28 -3.38 31.25
CA LYS A 159 7.83 -3.28 29.89
C LYS A 159 8.82 -4.42 29.60
N SER A 160 9.74 -4.70 30.52
CA SER A 160 10.72 -5.78 30.39
C SER A 160 10.03 -7.15 30.36
N PHE A 161 9.07 -7.39 31.26
CA PHE A 161 8.29 -8.62 31.33
C PHE A 161 7.49 -8.87 30.04
N ALA A 162 6.81 -7.85 29.51
CA ALA A 162 6.10 -7.97 28.23
C ALA A 162 7.05 -8.32 27.06
N SER A 163 8.26 -7.74 27.04
CA SER A 163 9.28 -8.07 26.02
C SER A 163 9.75 -9.52 26.12
N SER A 164 9.96 -10.04 27.33
CA SER A 164 10.34 -11.45 27.54
C SER A 164 9.21 -12.42 27.21
N LEU A 165 7.95 -12.08 27.52
CA LEU A 165 6.80 -12.88 27.10
C LEU A 165 6.67 -12.94 25.58
N LEU A 166 6.94 -11.84 24.86
CA LEU A 166 6.97 -11.87 23.39
C LEU A 166 8.07 -12.80 22.84
N ASP A 167 9.24 -12.88 23.50
CA ASP A 167 10.27 -13.87 23.13
C ASP A 167 9.80 -15.31 23.34
N GLU A 168 9.02 -15.54 24.40
CA GLU A 168 8.39 -16.83 24.66
C GLU A 168 7.30 -17.15 23.63
N VAL A 169 6.50 -16.17 23.19
CA VAL A 169 5.53 -16.35 22.09
C VAL A 169 6.24 -16.77 20.80
N ILE A 170 7.36 -16.12 20.46
CA ILE A 170 8.16 -16.48 19.28
C ILE A 170 8.71 -17.90 19.41
N SER A 171 9.23 -18.27 20.59
CA SER A 171 9.79 -19.59 20.87
C SER A 171 8.73 -20.70 20.88
N SER A 172 7.51 -20.38 21.32
CA SER A 172 6.36 -21.30 21.42
C SER A 172 5.50 -21.35 20.16
N ARG A 173 5.97 -20.76 19.04
CA ARG A 173 5.28 -20.74 17.75
C ARG A 173 3.92 -20.01 17.78
N GLY A 174 3.85 -18.87 18.45
CA GLY A 174 2.66 -18.01 18.42
C GLY A 174 1.58 -18.40 19.42
N ASN A 175 1.93 -18.94 20.60
CA ASN A 175 0.95 -19.35 21.59
C ASN A 175 0.05 -18.18 22.05
N ILE A 176 -1.23 -18.28 21.69
CA ILE A 176 -2.30 -17.30 21.92
C ILE A 176 -2.51 -17.01 23.42
N GLN A 177 -2.32 -17.99 24.31
CA GLN A 177 -2.49 -17.79 25.75
C GLN A 177 -1.37 -16.94 26.37
N ILE A 178 -0.15 -17.10 25.86
CA ILE A 178 0.98 -16.27 26.29
C ILE A 178 0.77 -14.85 25.75
N LEU A 179 0.24 -14.72 24.53
CA LEU A 179 -0.08 -13.44 23.93
C LEU A 179 -1.22 -12.70 24.65
N SER A 180 -2.25 -13.41 25.13
CA SER A 180 -3.28 -12.78 25.97
C SER A 180 -2.68 -12.24 27.28
N SER A 181 -1.74 -12.98 27.88
CA SER A 181 -0.99 -12.54 29.06
C SER A 181 -0.17 -11.27 28.78
N VAL A 182 0.45 -11.17 27.59
CA VAL A 182 1.11 -9.93 27.14
C VAL A 182 0.10 -8.78 27.09
N GLY A 183 -1.09 -9.01 26.53
CA GLY A 183 -2.14 -7.99 26.44
C GLY A 183 -2.59 -7.47 27.81
N GLU A 184 -2.77 -8.36 28.79
CA GLU A 184 -3.11 -8.00 30.16
C GLU A 184 -2.02 -7.12 30.79
N VAL A 185 -0.75 -7.53 30.71
CA VAL A 185 0.38 -6.76 31.25
C VAL A 185 0.46 -5.37 30.61
N VAL A 186 0.32 -5.31 29.29
CA VAL A 186 0.38 -4.08 28.49
C VAL A 186 -0.75 -3.12 28.86
N SER A 187 -1.96 -3.63 29.14
CA SER A 187 -3.11 -2.81 29.54
C SER A 187 -2.90 -2.07 30.87
N HIS A 188 -2.03 -2.59 31.73
CA HIS A 188 -1.71 -1.98 33.02
C HIS A 188 -0.56 -0.96 32.96
N ILE A 189 0.03 -0.73 31.78
CA ILE A 189 1.08 0.27 31.59
C ILE A 189 0.41 1.64 31.35
N LYS A 190 0.61 2.57 32.28
CA LYS A 190 -0.13 3.85 32.28
C LYS A 190 0.44 4.89 31.32
N ASN A 191 1.76 4.95 31.17
CA ASN A 191 2.46 5.89 30.30
C ASN A 191 3.54 5.15 29.51
N PHE A 192 3.31 4.92 28.21
CA PHE A 192 4.39 4.53 27.32
C PHE A 192 5.16 5.78 26.90
N SER A 193 6.19 6.16 27.65
CA SER A 193 7.17 7.15 27.18
C SER A 193 7.89 6.67 25.92
N SER A 194 8.07 5.36 25.80
CA SER A 194 8.57 4.64 24.63
C SER A 194 8.07 3.19 24.68
N PHE A 195 8.05 2.51 23.52
CA PHE A 195 7.86 1.07 23.49
C PHE A 195 9.00 0.35 24.24
N PRO A 196 8.75 -0.83 24.84
CA PRO A 196 9.84 -1.72 25.20
C PRO A 196 10.73 -1.96 23.96
N PRO A 197 12.05 -2.10 24.15
CA PRO A 197 12.97 -2.30 23.04
C PRO A 197 12.56 -3.53 22.24
N ASN A 198 12.56 -3.40 20.91
CA ASN A 198 12.12 -4.42 19.96
C ASN A 198 10.64 -4.85 20.07
N PHE A 199 9.79 -4.21 20.88
CA PHE A 199 8.38 -4.60 21.01
C PHE A 199 7.64 -4.56 19.67
N ILE A 200 7.76 -3.44 18.92
CA ILE A 200 7.13 -3.31 17.59
C ILE A 200 7.70 -4.36 16.63
N ALA A 201 9.01 -4.61 16.68
CA ALA A 201 9.66 -5.57 15.80
C ALA A 201 9.20 -7.01 16.06
N LYS A 202 9.13 -7.41 17.34
CA LYS A 202 8.65 -8.73 17.75
C LYS A 202 7.17 -8.92 17.43
N THR A 203 6.33 -7.93 17.71
CA THR A 203 4.89 -7.99 17.40
C THR A 203 4.64 -8.05 15.88
N CYS A 204 5.39 -7.29 15.09
CA CYS A 204 5.36 -7.37 13.63
C CYS A 204 5.82 -8.75 13.12
N GLN A 205 6.90 -9.30 13.68
CA GLN A 205 7.37 -10.64 13.34
C GLN A 205 6.32 -11.70 13.66
N ILE A 206 5.68 -11.63 14.83
CA ILE A 206 4.60 -12.54 15.24
C ILE A 206 3.41 -12.42 14.28
N PHE A 207 3.00 -11.19 13.96
CA PHE A 207 1.91 -10.90 13.02
C PHE A 207 2.13 -11.55 11.64
N ILE A 208 3.34 -11.43 11.11
CA ILE A 208 3.71 -12.00 9.80
C ILE A 208 3.77 -13.53 9.88
N SER A 209 4.32 -14.08 10.96
CA SER A 209 4.66 -15.50 11.06
C SER A 209 3.49 -16.39 11.49
N TYR A 210 2.52 -15.84 12.24
CA TYR A 210 1.48 -16.62 12.89
C TYR A 210 0.08 -16.01 12.65
N PRO A 211 -0.68 -16.51 11.66
CA PRO A 211 -2.01 -15.99 11.31
C PRO A 211 -2.99 -15.94 12.48
N ASP A 212 -3.05 -16.99 13.30
CA ASP A 212 -4.00 -17.09 14.42
C ASP A 212 -3.76 -16.04 15.53
N SER A 213 -2.60 -15.39 15.53
CA SER A 213 -2.22 -14.39 16.53
C SER A 213 -2.50 -12.94 16.10
N ARG A 214 -2.90 -12.71 14.84
CA ARG A 214 -2.97 -11.36 14.25
C ARG A 214 -3.98 -10.46 14.95
N GLU A 215 -5.20 -10.92 15.17
CA GLU A 215 -6.26 -10.16 15.84
C GLU A 215 -5.84 -9.71 17.25
N GLN A 216 -5.17 -10.58 17.99
CA GLN A 216 -4.66 -10.26 19.32
C GLN A 216 -3.53 -9.22 19.25
N ILE A 217 -2.59 -9.36 18.31
CA ILE A 217 -1.54 -8.37 18.11
C ILE A 217 -2.14 -6.99 17.75
N GLN A 218 -3.11 -6.95 16.85
CA GLN A 218 -3.82 -5.72 16.48
C GLN A 218 -4.45 -5.07 17.71
N THR A 219 -5.18 -5.85 18.51
CA THR A 219 -5.83 -5.37 19.75
C THR A 219 -4.81 -4.80 20.74
N ILE A 220 -3.71 -5.52 20.98
CA ILE A 220 -2.65 -5.08 21.89
C ILE A 220 -2.04 -3.77 21.41
N ILE A 221 -1.67 -3.67 20.14
CA ILE A 221 -1.06 -2.47 19.58
C ILE A 221 -2.04 -1.30 19.59
N ASN A 222 -3.30 -1.51 19.23
CA ASN A 222 -4.32 -0.46 19.22
C ASN A 222 -4.55 0.08 20.63
N ASN A 223 -4.55 -0.77 21.66
CA ASN A 223 -4.64 -0.31 23.06
C ASN A 223 -3.43 0.54 23.46
N VAL A 224 -2.22 0.13 23.07
CA VAL A 224 -0.99 0.91 23.34
C VAL A 224 -1.02 2.25 22.61
N CYS A 225 -1.39 2.26 21.34
CA CYS A 225 -1.44 3.47 20.52
C CYS A 225 -2.57 4.43 20.93
N LYS A 226 -3.69 3.92 21.47
CA LYS A 226 -4.73 4.74 22.11
C LYS A 226 -4.23 5.40 23.39
N ALA A 227 -3.47 4.67 24.21
CA ALA A 227 -2.88 5.23 25.44
C ALA A 227 -1.77 6.24 25.14
N SER A 228 -1.04 6.08 24.04
CA SER A 228 0.08 6.95 23.66
C SER A 228 0.12 7.19 22.15
N PRO A 229 -0.60 8.19 21.62
CA PRO A 229 -0.69 8.47 20.18
C PRO A 229 0.63 8.80 19.49
N SER A 230 1.67 9.21 20.24
CA SER A 230 3.03 9.42 19.73
C SER A 230 3.64 8.16 19.11
N LEU A 231 3.19 6.98 19.57
CA LEU A 231 3.68 5.68 19.14
C LEU A 231 3.11 5.23 17.79
N ILE A 232 1.99 5.80 17.35
CA ILE A 232 1.33 5.47 16.06
C ILE A 232 2.32 5.61 14.91
N VAL A 233 3.13 6.66 14.90
CA VAL A 233 4.10 6.94 13.83
C VAL A 233 5.15 5.83 13.73
N ALA A 234 5.75 5.45 14.86
CA ALA A 234 6.78 4.40 14.91
C ALA A 234 6.23 3.03 14.53
N THR A 235 5.03 2.69 15.04
CA THR A 235 4.33 1.44 14.69
C THR A 235 4.02 1.39 13.20
N PHE A 236 3.40 2.44 12.66
CA PHE A 236 3.04 2.52 11.25
C PHE A 236 4.26 2.36 10.36
N GLN A 237 5.34 3.10 10.66
CA GLN A 237 6.58 3.05 9.89
C GLN A 237 7.18 1.64 9.85
N HIS A 238 7.21 0.96 10.99
CA HIS A 238 7.78 -0.39 11.07
C HIS A 238 6.96 -1.40 10.25
N PHE A 239 5.64 -1.45 10.44
CA PHE A 239 4.77 -2.36 9.70
C PHE A 239 4.72 -2.02 8.20
N TYR A 240 4.69 -0.74 7.84
CA TYR A 240 4.67 -0.31 6.44
C TYR A 240 5.95 -0.68 5.69
N VAL A 241 7.13 -0.63 6.32
CA VAL A 241 8.38 -1.12 5.69
C VAL A 241 8.30 -2.62 5.38
N HIS A 242 7.69 -3.42 6.26
CA HIS A 242 7.43 -4.83 5.97
C HIS A 242 6.38 -5.01 4.85
N LEU A 243 5.29 -4.22 4.85
CA LEU A 243 4.31 -4.22 3.77
C LEU A 243 4.96 -3.95 2.40
N LEU A 244 5.84 -2.95 2.35
CA LEU A 244 6.59 -2.61 1.14
C LEU A 244 7.50 -3.74 0.65
N SER A 245 8.05 -4.54 1.57
CA SER A 245 8.86 -5.70 1.21
C SER A 245 8.03 -6.75 0.47
N PHE A 246 6.76 -6.95 0.85
CA PHE A 246 5.82 -7.81 0.12
C PHE A 246 5.49 -7.24 -1.25
N PHE A 247 5.36 -5.91 -1.36
CA PHE A 247 5.06 -5.23 -2.63
C PHE A 247 6.20 -5.28 -3.65
N LYS A 248 7.39 -5.80 -3.32
CA LYS A 248 8.48 -5.98 -4.30
C LYS A 248 8.16 -6.99 -5.40
N SER A 249 7.24 -7.91 -5.13
CA SER A 249 6.83 -8.97 -6.06
C SER A 249 5.41 -8.75 -6.60
N SER A 250 5.08 -9.42 -7.71
CA SER A 250 3.71 -9.39 -8.24
C SER A 250 2.72 -10.01 -7.23
N PRO A 251 1.48 -9.51 -7.11
CA PRO A 251 0.46 -10.12 -6.27
C PRO A 251 0.25 -11.62 -6.57
N SER A 252 0.39 -12.06 -7.83
CA SER A 252 0.27 -13.48 -8.21
C SER A 252 1.42 -14.37 -7.73
N GLN A 253 2.53 -13.79 -7.29
CA GLN A 253 3.71 -14.51 -6.79
C GLN A 253 3.81 -14.47 -5.26
N SER A 254 2.92 -13.73 -4.60
CA SER A 254 2.84 -13.67 -3.15
C SER A 254 2.20 -14.94 -2.61
N GLU A 255 2.95 -15.73 -1.84
CA GLU A 255 2.41 -16.85 -1.05
C GLU A 255 1.65 -16.38 0.19
N SER A 256 1.57 -15.07 0.45
CA SER A 256 1.11 -14.47 1.71
C SER A 256 0.06 -13.36 1.49
N LEU A 257 -0.86 -13.57 0.54
CA LEU A 257 -1.92 -12.59 0.23
C LEU A 257 -2.75 -12.22 1.47
N ASP A 258 -3.18 -13.19 2.26
CA ASP A 258 -3.95 -12.95 3.49
C ASP A 258 -3.17 -12.05 4.47
N THR A 259 -1.86 -12.29 4.62
CA THR A 259 -0.98 -11.46 5.45
C THR A 259 -0.91 -10.02 4.97
N ILE A 260 -0.85 -9.83 3.65
CA ILE A 260 -0.78 -8.49 3.04
C ILE A 260 -2.10 -7.75 3.30
N GLU A 261 -3.24 -8.37 3.01
CA GLU A 261 -4.56 -7.76 3.20
C GLU A 261 -4.81 -7.39 4.66
N GLU A 262 -4.55 -8.31 5.60
CA GLU A 262 -4.70 -8.03 7.03
C GLU A 262 -3.72 -6.95 7.52
N MET A 263 -2.50 -6.91 7.00
CA MET A 263 -1.54 -5.85 7.34
C MET A 263 -1.99 -4.48 6.81
N GLN A 264 -2.55 -4.43 5.59
CA GLN A 264 -3.11 -3.20 5.03
C GLN A 264 -4.28 -2.71 5.88
N LEU A 265 -5.22 -3.59 6.23
CA LEU A 265 -6.36 -3.25 7.08
C LEU A 265 -5.90 -2.78 8.47
N PHE A 266 -4.95 -3.46 9.08
CA PHE A 266 -4.39 -3.06 10.37
C PHE A 266 -3.73 -1.68 10.31
N LEU A 267 -2.93 -1.39 9.28
CA LEU A 267 -2.32 -0.07 9.11
C LEU A 267 -3.37 1.03 8.90
N ILE A 268 -4.46 0.74 8.21
CA ILE A 268 -5.58 1.66 8.01
C ILE A 268 -6.32 1.91 9.32
N GLU A 269 -6.58 0.86 10.10
CA GLU A 269 -7.16 0.98 11.45
C GLU A 269 -6.26 1.82 12.37
N LEU A 270 -4.94 1.62 12.33
CA LEU A 270 -3.99 2.41 13.10
C LEU A 270 -4.05 3.91 12.75
N LEU A 271 -4.24 4.25 11.48
CA LEU A 271 -4.45 5.63 11.03
C LEU A 271 -5.77 6.21 11.54
N SER A 272 -6.83 5.39 11.67
CA SER A 272 -8.13 5.83 12.18
C SER A 272 -8.08 6.31 13.65
N LEU A 273 -7.10 5.86 14.44
CA LEU A 273 -6.99 6.18 15.87
C LEU A 273 -6.72 7.66 16.17
N SER A 274 -6.04 8.37 15.25
CA SER A 274 -5.69 9.78 15.44
C SER A 274 -5.76 10.54 14.11
N PRO A 275 -6.77 11.41 13.93
CA PRO A 275 -6.96 12.16 12.69
C PRO A 275 -5.75 13.04 12.31
N ASP A 276 -5.15 13.73 13.30
CA ASP A 276 -3.97 14.57 13.09
C ASP A 276 -2.74 13.76 12.69
N THR A 277 -2.55 12.60 13.32
CA THR A 277 -1.43 11.71 12.99
C THR A 277 -1.63 11.10 11.60
N CYS A 278 -2.86 10.70 11.26
CA CYS A 278 -3.22 10.19 9.94
C CYS A 278 -2.83 11.19 8.84
N LYS A 279 -3.25 12.46 8.99
CA LYS A 279 -2.91 13.53 8.03
C LYS A 279 -1.39 13.68 7.88
N LYS A 280 -0.63 13.72 8.98
CA LYS A 280 0.83 13.88 8.95
C LYS A 280 1.53 12.70 8.25
N ILE A 281 1.16 11.46 8.61
CA ILE A 281 1.72 10.26 7.99
C ILE A 281 1.37 10.24 6.50
N PHE A 282 0.09 10.37 6.15
CA PHE A 282 -0.35 10.34 4.76
C PHE A 282 0.39 11.35 3.88
N LEU A 283 0.42 12.62 4.29
CA LEU A 283 1.06 13.68 3.52
C LEU A 283 2.57 13.44 3.39
N SER A 284 3.23 12.95 4.44
CA SER A 284 4.66 12.68 4.42
C SER A 284 5.03 11.58 3.41
N TYR A 285 4.31 10.45 3.47
CA TYR A 285 4.57 9.31 2.58
C TYR A 285 4.17 9.61 1.13
N THR A 286 3.01 10.22 0.89
CA THR A 286 2.59 10.59 -0.47
C THR A 286 3.45 11.71 -1.06
N GLN A 287 3.96 12.64 -0.25
CA GLN A 287 4.90 13.66 -0.72
C GLN A 287 6.22 13.03 -1.16
N GLN A 288 6.68 11.99 -0.48
CA GLN A 288 7.87 11.26 -0.88
C GLN A 288 7.70 10.53 -2.22
N LEU A 289 6.57 9.85 -2.43
CA LEU A 289 6.24 9.28 -3.74
C LEU A 289 6.23 10.34 -4.84
N ASN A 290 5.66 11.51 -4.54
CA ASN A 290 5.63 12.61 -5.48
C ASN A 290 7.03 13.12 -5.79
N VAL A 291 7.89 13.34 -4.80
CA VAL A 291 9.29 13.74 -5.03
C VAL A 291 10.02 12.71 -5.90
N HIS A 292 9.82 11.42 -5.66
CA HIS A 292 10.41 10.36 -6.48
C HIS A 292 9.91 10.45 -7.94
N LEU A 293 8.59 10.59 -8.15
CA LEU A 293 8.02 10.78 -9.49
C LEU A 293 8.56 12.04 -10.18
N GLN A 294 8.59 13.18 -9.49
CA GLN A 294 9.10 14.44 -10.04
C GLN A 294 10.58 14.34 -10.43
N ASN A 295 11.39 13.61 -9.66
CA ASN A 295 12.79 13.36 -10.01
C ASN A 295 12.91 12.48 -11.26
N CYS A 296 12.04 11.47 -11.41
CA CYS A 296 11.96 10.68 -12.64
C CYS A 296 11.54 11.53 -13.85
N LEU A 297 10.57 12.43 -13.67
CA LEU A 297 10.10 13.32 -14.74
C LEU A 297 11.18 14.30 -15.22
N LYS A 298 12.08 14.74 -14.33
CA LYS A 298 13.26 15.56 -14.70
C LYS A 298 14.28 14.78 -15.54
N GLN A 299 14.28 13.46 -15.45
CA GLN A 299 15.14 12.55 -16.21
C GLN A 299 14.32 11.72 -17.22
N ALA A 300 13.37 12.38 -17.90
CA ALA A 300 12.38 11.72 -18.77
C ALA A 300 13.00 10.83 -19.87
N ASP A 301 14.24 11.09 -20.29
CA ASP A 301 14.92 10.30 -21.33
C ASP A 301 15.53 8.98 -20.80
N SER A 302 15.60 8.81 -19.47
CA SER A 302 16.22 7.64 -18.85
C SER A 302 15.22 6.50 -18.66
N VAL A 303 15.38 5.45 -19.47
CA VAL A 303 14.63 4.18 -19.33
C VAL A 303 14.79 3.57 -17.92
N ASP A 304 15.95 3.77 -17.29
CA ASP A 304 16.20 3.25 -15.96
C ASP A 304 15.51 4.09 -14.86
N ALA A 305 15.35 5.40 -15.05
CA ALA A 305 14.54 6.23 -14.15
C ALA A 305 13.07 5.77 -14.17
N HIS A 306 12.53 5.48 -15.36
CA HIS A 306 11.16 5.00 -15.51
C HIS A 306 10.89 3.69 -14.76
N LYS A 307 11.85 2.75 -14.73
CA LYS A 307 11.71 1.47 -13.99
C LYS A 307 11.63 1.67 -12.47
N LEU A 308 12.16 2.77 -11.94
CA LEU A 308 12.08 3.10 -10.52
C LEU A 308 10.66 3.52 -10.09
N ILE A 309 9.84 4.00 -11.02
CA ILE A 309 8.43 4.32 -10.77
C ILE A 309 7.52 3.17 -11.22
N TYR A 310 7.80 2.57 -12.38
CA TYR A 310 6.96 1.52 -12.96
C TYR A 310 7.33 0.13 -12.44
N ASN A 311 7.24 -0.03 -11.12
CA ASN A 311 7.40 -1.30 -10.42
C ASN A 311 6.22 -1.57 -9.47
N TRP A 312 6.15 -2.81 -8.98
CA TRP A 312 5.08 -3.25 -8.09
C TRP A 312 5.05 -2.46 -6.79
N GLN A 313 6.21 -2.17 -6.21
CA GLN A 313 6.29 -1.48 -4.94
C GLN A 313 5.66 -0.08 -4.99
N PHE A 314 5.99 0.71 -6.01
CA PHE A 314 5.40 2.02 -6.21
C PHE A 314 3.91 1.93 -6.54
N SER A 315 3.51 1.04 -7.46
CA SER A 315 2.10 0.88 -7.86
C SER A 315 1.20 0.39 -6.73
N LEU A 316 1.66 -0.56 -5.91
CA LEU A 316 0.93 -1.07 -4.74
C LEU A 316 0.91 -0.06 -3.60
N SER A 317 1.97 0.76 -3.44
CA SER A 317 1.94 1.89 -2.49
C SER A 317 0.83 2.88 -2.84
N LEU A 318 0.69 3.26 -4.12
CA LEU A 318 -0.39 4.14 -4.57
C LEU A 318 -1.78 3.52 -4.34
N GLN A 319 -1.94 2.22 -4.58
CA GLN A 319 -3.17 1.51 -4.29
C GLN A 319 -3.49 1.53 -2.79
N PHE A 320 -2.53 1.19 -1.93
CA PHE A 320 -2.71 1.25 -0.48
C PHE A 320 -3.17 2.62 0.00
N TRP A 321 -2.52 3.71 -0.45
CA TRP A 321 -2.94 5.06 -0.07
C TRP A 321 -4.32 5.43 -0.63
N SER A 322 -4.74 4.86 -1.76
CA SER A 322 -6.11 5.03 -2.25
C SER A 322 -7.13 4.30 -1.38
N GLU A 323 -6.77 3.13 -0.86
CA GLU A 323 -7.60 2.34 0.07
C GLU A 323 -7.76 3.05 1.41
N VAL A 324 -6.70 3.70 1.92
CA VAL A 324 -6.77 4.56 3.12
C VAL A 324 -7.86 5.62 2.96
N ILE A 325 -7.90 6.34 1.83
CA ILE A 325 -8.95 7.34 1.58
C ILE A 325 -10.33 6.67 1.53
N CYS A 326 -10.46 5.55 0.80
CA CYS A 326 -11.74 4.90 0.59
C CYS A 326 -12.36 4.37 1.90
N LEU A 327 -11.55 3.77 2.76
CA LEU A 327 -12.02 3.14 4.00
C LEU A 327 -12.20 4.14 5.14
N LEU A 328 -11.41 5.23 5.18
CA LEU A 328 -11.53 6.25 6.22
C LEU A 328 -12.42 7.43 5.82
N TRP A 329 -13.05 7.41 4.65
CA TRP A 329 -13.82 8.54 4.13
C TRP A 329 -14.99 8.93 5.03
N GLU A 330 -15.73 7.95 5.56
CA GLU A 330 -16.90 8.21 6.39
C GLU A 330 -16.48 8.74 7.78
N ASP A 331 -15.48 8.10 8.39
CA ASP A 331 -15.01 8.45 9.74
C ASP A 331 -14.20 9.77 9.77
N LEU A 332 -13.38 10.03 8.74
CA LEU A 332 -12.41 11.12 8.70
C LEU A 332 -12.62 12.06 7.50
N GLN A 333 -13.88 12.28 7.10
CA GLN A 333 -14.23 12.96 5.85
C GLN A 333 -13.51 14.29 5.61
N ILE A 334 -13.38 15.14 6.64
CA ILE A 334 -12.73 16.46 6.54
C ILE A 334 -11.26 16.30 6.14
N ILE A 335 -10.54 15.41 6.82
CA ILE A 335 -9.11 15.17 6.56
C ILE A 335 -8.93 14.46 5.22
N CYS A 336 -9.77 13.47 4.91
CA CYS A 336 -9.74 12.79 3.62
C CYS A 336 -9.94 13.78 2.46
N LYS A 337 -10.88 14.74 2.57
CA LYS A 337 -11.06 15.81 1.57
C LYS A 337 -9.80 16.66 1.38
N GLU A 338 -9.08 16.96 2.45
CA GLU A 338 -7.83 17.75 2.37
C GLU A 338 -6.67 17.00 1.73
N ILE A 339 -6.49 15.71 2.03
CA ILE A 339 -5.34 14.92 1.56
C ILE A 339 -5.55 14.28 0.18
N SER A 340 -6.81 14.04 -0.23
CA SER A 340 -7.14 13.36 -1.49
C SER A 340 -6.53 14.01 -2.75
N PRO A 341 -6.56 15.36 -2.91
CA PRO A 341 -6.06 15.98 -4.14
C PRO A 341 -4.59 15.67 -4.44
N GLN A 342 -3.75 15.58 -3.42
CA GLN A 342 -2.33 15.25 -3.59
C GLN A 342 -2.14 13.84 -4.16
N LEU A 343 -2.85 12.85 -3.62
CA LEU A 343 -2.76 11.48 -4.10
C LEU A 343 -3.38 11.33 -5.49
N ILE A 344 -4.53 11.97 -5.74
CA ILE A 344 -5.21 11.92 -7.05
C ILE A 344 -4.28 12.45 -8.13
N ASN A 345 -3.66 13.62 -7.92
CA ASN A 345 -2.71 14.21 -8.87
C ASN A 345 -1.49 13.30 -9.07
N LEU A 346 -0.94 12.75 -7.99
CA LEU A 346 0.19 11.82 -8.07
C LEU A 346 -0.13 10.59 -8.93
N ILE A 347 -1.31 9.97 -8.76
CA ILE A 347 -1.73 8.82 -9.56
C ILE A 347 -1.97 9.24 -11.03
N LEU A 348 -2.59 10.39 -11.26
CA LEU A 348 -2.82 10.92 -12.61
C LEU A 348 -1.50 11.19 -13.36
N ASP A 349 -0.53 11.80 -12.69
CA ASP A 349 0.80 12.06 -13.24
C ASP A 349 1.56 10.76 -13.52
N THR A 350 1.50 9.80 -12.58
CA THR A 350 2.09 8.47 -12.78
C THR A 350 1.47 7.76 -13.99
N THR A 351 0.16 7.88 -14.19
CA THR A 351 -0.55 7.26 -15.33
C THR A 351 -0.08 7.84 -16.68
N ARG A 352 0.42 9.08 -16.70
CA ARG A 352 0.88 9.79 -17.90
C ARG A 352 2.37 9.68 -18.15
N LEU A 353 3.15 9.10 -17.23
CA LEU A 353 4.62 9.05 -17.31
C LEU A 353 5.11 8.38 -18.61
N ILE A 354 4.51 7.25 -19.00
CA ILE A 354 4.76 6.60 -20.29
C ILE A 354 3.42 6.25 -20.96
N PRO A 355 2.99 7.03 -21.97
CA PRO A 355 1.73 6.81 -22.67
C PRO A 355 1.86 5.75 -23.79
N THR A 356 2.46 4.59 -23.50
CA THR A 356 2.55 3.49 -24.47
C THR A 356 1.57 2.37 -24.16
N GLU A 357 1.11 1.69 -25.21
CA GLU A 357 0.15 0.58 -25.11
C GLU A 357 0.67 -0.60 -24.28
N GLN A 358 2.00 -0.73 -24.17
CA GLN A 358 2.67 -1.76 -23.37
C GLN A 358 2.41 -1.62 -21.86
N TYR A 359 2.05 -0.41 -21.40
CA TYR A 359 1.73 -0.10 -20.01
C TYR A 359 0.23 0.05 -19.75
N TYR A 360 -0.64 -0.36 -20.69
CA TYR A 360 -2.09 -0.37 -20.42
C TYR A 360 -2.50 -1.18 -19.17
N PRO A 361 -1.88 -2.31 -18.82
CA PRO A 361 -2.19 -3.00 -17.57
C PRO A 361 -1.95 -2.12 -16.34
N LEU A 362 -0.77 -1.49 -16.25
CA LEU A 362 -0.45 -0.53 -15.19
C LEU A 362 -1.40 0.68 -15.19
N ARG A 363 -1.65 1.29 -16.36
CA ARG A 363 -2.56 2.44 -16.48
C ARG A 363 -3.96 2.09 -15.98
N LEU A 364 -4.51 0.94 -16.37
CA LEU A 364 -5.82 0.49 -15.88
C LEU A 364 -5.80 0.24 -14.37
N ARG A 365 -4.74 -0.35 -13.82
CA ARG A 365 -4.60 -0.57 -12.37
C ARG A 365 -4.61 0.76 -11.58
N LEU A 366 -3.90 1.78 -12.08
CA LEU A 366 -3.91 3.13 -11.48
C LEU A 366 -5.28 3.80 -11.63
N LEU A 367 -5.91 3.73 -12.80
CA LEU A 367 -7.27 4.23 -13.04
C LEU A 367 -8.29 3.54 -12.14
N SER A 368 -8.15 2.24 -11.89
CA SER A 368 -9.03 1.49 -11.00
C SER A 368 -8.97 2.03 -9.57
N SER A 369 -7.81 2.48 -9.11
CA SER A 369 -7.64 3.12 -7.79
C SER A 369 -8.41 4.44 -7.73
N LEU A 370 -8.35 5.25 -8.80
CA LEU A 370 -9.10 6.51 -8.90
C LEU A 370 -10.62 6.29 -9.02
N VAL A 371 -11.06 5.29 -9.79
CA VAL A 371 -12.48 4.91 -9.88
C VAL A 371 -13.00 4.44 -8.53
N ARG A 372 -12.20 3.68 -7.76
CA ARG A 372 -12.57 3.26 -6.40
C ARG A 372 -12.72 4.44 -5.44
N ILE A 373 -11.84 5.44 -5.54
CA ILE A 373 -12.00 6.71 -4.81
C ILE A 373 -13.32 7.38 -5.21
N CYS A 374 -13.59 7.55 -6.51
CA CYS A 374 -14.85 8.15 -6.99
C CYS A 374 -16.07 7.44 -6.40
N ARG A 375 -16.06 6.10 -6.40
CA ARG A 375 -17.16 5.28 -5.90
C ARG A 375 -17.37 5.38 -4.40
N SER A 376 -16.29 5.41 -3.62
CA SER A 376 -16.37 5.41 -2.15
C SER A 376 -16.65 6.80 -1.59
N THR A 377 -16.23 7.84 -2.29
CA THR A 377 -16.25 9.22 -1.79
C THR A 377 -17.26 10.13 -2.49
N HIS A 378 -17.79 9.69 -3.64
CA HIS A 378 -18.54 10.50 -4.61
C HIS A 378 -17.78 11.75 -5.11
N LEU A 379 -16.46 11.81 -4.91
CA LEU A 379 -15.62 12.85 -5.49
C LEU A 379 -15.52 12.65 -7.00
N TYR A 380 -15.83 13.72 -7.75
CA TYR A 380 -15.65 13.72 -9.19
C TYR A 380 -14.16 13.88 -9.56
N ILE A 381 -13.62 12.88 -10.24
CA ILE A 381 -12.28 12.93 -10.85
C ILE A 381 -12.46 12.79 -12.37
N PRO A 382 -11.98 13.72 -13.20
CA PRO A 382 -12.22 13.70 -14.65
C PRO A 382 -11.36 12.65 -15.37
N LEU A 383 -11.77 11.38 -15.33
CA LEU A 383 -11.04 10.24 -15.92
C LEU A 383 -11.41 9.95 -17.38
N SER A 384 -12.46 10.58 -17.89
CA SER A 384 -13.03 10.34 -19.22
C SER A 384 -12.00 10.40 -20.35
N SER A 385 -11.08 11.37 -20.33
CA SER A 385 -10.07 11.52 -21.38
C SER A 385 -9.08 10.35 -21.42
N GLN A 386 -8.63 9.87 -20.26
CA GLN A 386 -7.71 8.74 -20.14
C GLN A 386 -8.35 7.45 -20.67
N PHE A 387 -9.65 7.26 -20.45
CA PHE A 387 -10.37 6.13 -21.01
C PHE A 387 -10.56 6.24 -22.53
N VAL A 388 -10.98 7.42 -23.03
CA VAL A 388 -11.23 7.62 -24.46
C VAL A 388 -9.95 7.45 -25.29
N GLU A 389 -8.80 7.87 -24.77
CA GLU A 389 -7.48 7.69 -25.41
C GLU A 389 -7.16 6.21 -25.70
N MET A 390 -7.62 5.29 -24.84
CA MET A 390 -7.37 3.86 -24.98
C MET A 390 -8.35 3.16 -25.95
N ALA A 391 -9.50 3.77 -26.26
CA ALA A 391 -10.54 3.16 -27.09
C ALA A 391 -10.08 2.75 -28.50
N PRO A 392 -9.30 3.58 -29.25
CA PRO A 392 -8.82 3.21 -30.58
C PRO A 392 -7.97 1.94 -30.59
N PHE A 393 -7.23 1.66 -29.50
CA PHE A 393 -6.45 0.42 -29.41
C PHE A 393 -7.36 -0.79 -29.59
N PHE A 394 -8.52 -0.82 -28.95
CA PHE A 394 -9.42 -1.96 -29.00
C PHE A 394 -10.21 -2.07 -30.31
N LEU A 395 -10.47 -0.93 -30.95
CA LEU A 395 -11.27 -0.85 -32.17
C LEU A 395 -10.46 -1.10 -33.45
N LYS A 396 -9.15 -0.80 -33.45
CA LYS A 396 -8.27 -1.11 -34.58
C LYS A 396 -8.16 -2.62 -34.75
N LYS A 397 -8.21 -3.09 -36.00
CA LYS A 397 -7.94 -4.49 -36.34
C LYS A 397 -6.49 -4.84 -35.97
N SER A 398 -6.32 -5.92 -35.23
CA SER A 398 -5.01 -6.47 -34.91
C SER A 398 -4.49 -7.37 -36.03
N ARG A 399 -3.17 -7.57 -36.08
CA ARG A 399 -2.57 -8.63 -36.89
C ARG A 399 -2.94 -9.99 -36.27
N ASN A 400 -3.30 -10.95 -37.12
CA ASN A 400 -3.56 -12.33 -36.67
C ASN A 400 -2.23 -13.02 -36.33
N LEU A 401 -2.05 -13.34 -35.04
CA LEU A 401 -1.02 -14.29 -34.58
C LEU A 401 -1.51 -15.72 -34.82
N THR A 402 -0.58 -16.68 -34.86
CA THR A 402 -0.96 -18.10 -34.84
C THR A 402 -1.60 -18.45 -33.50
N ARG A 403 -2.44 -19.49 -33.46
CA ARG A 403 -3.15 -19.91 -32.23
C ARG A 403 -2.20 -20.26 -31.08
N GLU A 404 -1.04 -20.83 -31.40
CA GLU A 404 -0.01 -21.20 -30.43
C GLU A 404 0.66 -19.95 -29.82
N GLU A 405 1.03 -18.96 -30.66
CA GLU A 405 1.57 -17.68 -30.21
C GLU A 405 0.56 -16.93 -29.33
N ASP A 406 -0.70 -16.84 -29.75
CA ASP A 406 -1.75 -16.13 -29.00
C ASP A 406 -2.01 -16.73 -27.62
N SER A 407 -1.98 -18.07 -27.51
CA SER A 407 -2.15 -18.76 -26.22
C SER A 407 -1.02 -18.48 -25.23
N THR A 408 0.17 -18.13 -25.72
CA THR A 408 1.33 -17.80 -24.88
C THR A 408 1.21 -16.41 -24.26
N TYR A 409 0.34 -15.55 -24.81
CA TYR A 409 0.14 -14.16 -24.39
C TYR A 409 -1.13 -13.96 -23.54
N ASN A 410 -1.59 -14.98 -22.82
CA ASN A 410 -2.70 -14.88 -21.89
C ASN A 410 -2.24 -14.34 -20.52
N PHE A 411 -1.86 -13.07 -20.47
CA PHE A 411 -1.53 -12.39 -19.23
C PHE A 411 -2.79 -11.92 -18.51
N ASP A 412 -2.79 -12.04 -17.19
CA ASP A 412 -3.78 -11.38 -16.35
C ASP A 412 -3.42 -9.89 -16.18
N VAL A 413 -4.42 -9.03 -16.43
CA VAL A 413 -4.28 -7.58 -16.43
C VAL A 413 -3.98 -7.05 -15.02
N LEU A 414 -4.50 -7.71 -13.98
CA LEU A 414 -4.35 -7.27 -12.59
C LEU A 414 -2.96 -7.60 -12.01
N THR A 415 -2.28 -8.58 -12.59
CA THR A 415 -0.99 -9.11 -12.11
C THR A 415 0.16 -8.87 -13.10
N THR A 416 -0.03 -7.91 -14.01
CA THR A 416 0.98 -7.50 -14.99
C THR A 416 1.09 -5.98 -15.01
N LEU A 417 2.32 -5.42 -14.99
CA LEU A 417 2.53 -3.97 -15.16
C LEU A 417 2.91 -3.58 -16.59
N HIS A 418 3.69 -4.44 -17.25
CA HIS A 418 4.26 -4.19 -18.57
C HIS A 418 4.22 -5.45 -19.43
N ILE A 419 3.88 -5.30 -20.71
CA ILE A 419 3.87 -6.39 -21.68
C ILE A 419 4.89 -6.20 -22.81
N PRO A 420 5.42 -7.28 -23.40
CA PRO A 420 6.22 -7.21 -24.62
C PRO A 420 5.43 -6.64 -25.81
N LYS A 421 6.12 -6.05 -26.80
CA LYS A 421 5.47 -5.43 -27.97
C LYS A 421 4.69 -6.44 -28.81
N GLU A 422 5.15 -7.67 -28.88
CA GLU A 422 4.54 -8.76 -29.64
C GLU A 422 3.16 -9.12 -29.07
N CYS A 423 2.99 -8.99 -27.75
CA CYS A 423 1.73 -9.25 -27.05
C CYS A 423 0.62 -8.25 -27.45
N LEU A 424 0.95 -7.06 -27.95
CA LEU A 424 -0.04 -6.07 -28.39
C LEU A 424 -0.90 -6.57 -29.56
N ALA A 425 -0.35 -7.50 -30.35
CA ALA A 425 -1.07 -8.13 -31.45
C ALA A 425 -1.98 -9.29 -31.00
N SER A 426 -1.79 -9.82 -29.78
CA SER A 426 -2.58 -10.94 -29.26
C SER A 426 -4.05 -10.59 -29.11
N GLN A 427 -4.91 -11.41 -29.70
CA GLN A 427 -6.36 -11.23 -29.61
C GLN A 427 -6.88 -11.63 -28.23
N THR A 428 -6.29 -12.66 -27.61
CA THR A 428 -6.62 -13.06 -26.25
C THR A 428 -6.32 -11.95 -25.25
N TYR A 429 -5.11 -11.37 -25.30
CA TYR A 429 -4.74 -10.23 -24.45
C TYR A 429 -5.67 -9.03 -24.67
N ARG A 430 -5.88 -8.61 -25.93
CA ARG A 430 -6.76 -7.48 -26.26
C ARG A 430 -8.18 -7.69 -25.76
N LYS A 431 -8.71 -8.91 -25.84
CA LYS A 431 -10.03 -9.27 -25.32
C LYS A 431 -10.10 -9.15 -23.79
N ASN A 432 -9.11 -9.68 -23.07
CA ASN A 432 -9.05 -9.59 -21.60
C ASN A 432 -8.92 -8.14 -21.13
N LEU A 433 -7.99 -7.40 -21.73
CA LEU A 433 -7.77 -5.98 -21.46
C LEU A 433 -9.03 -5.15 -21.73
N ARG A 434 -9.72 -5.41 -22.85
CA ARG A 434 -10.97 -4.74 -23.20
C ARG A 434 -12.07 -5.01 -22.17
N LYS A 435 -12.19 -6.24 -21.68
CA LYS A 435 -13.17 -6.59 -20.64
C LYS A 435 -12.92 -5.77 -19.37
N THR A 436 -11.68 -5.71 -18.89
CA THR A 436 -11.31 -4.91 -17.72
C THR A 436 -11.55 -3.41 -17.94
N TYR A 437 -11.14 -2.89 -19.10
CA TYR A 437 -11.37 -1.51 -19.50
C TYR A 437 -12.86 -1.13 -19.51
N LEU A 438 -13.70 -1.92 -20.19
CA LEU A 438 -15.14 -1.66 -20.27
C LEU A 438 -15.82 -1.81 -18.91
N SER A 439 -15.41 -2.78 -18.08
CA SER A 439 -15.91 -2.93 -16.72
C SER A 439 -15.66 -1.67 -15.89
N MET A 440 -14.43 -1.14 -15.96
CA MET A 440 -14.01 0.04 -15.22
C MET A 440 -14.69 1.32 -15.72
N MET A 441 -14.82 1.50 -17.04
CA MET A 441 -15.61 2.61 -17.58
C MET A 441 -17.07 2.51 -17.12
N THR A 442 -17.67 1.33 -17.19
CA THR A 442 -19.05 1.12 -16.75
C THR A 442 -19.22 1.49 -15.28
N GLU A 443 -18.31 1.05 -14.42
CA GLU A 443 -18.33 1.40 -12.99
C GLU A 443 -18.15 2.92 -12.75
N TYR A 444 -17.22 3.56 -13.46
CA TYR A 444 -17.00 5.00 -13.37
C TYR A 444 -18.24 5.81 -13.76
N PHE A 445 -18.85 5.55 -14.92
CA PHE A 445 -20.06 6.28 -15.34
C PHE A 445 -21.27 5.92 -14.48
N ALA A 446 -21.39 4.67 -14.02
CA ALA A 446 -22.46 4.27 -13.12
C ALA A 446 -22.40 5.03 -11.79
N THR A 447 -21.19 5.31 -11.27
CA THR A 447 -20.99 6.09 -10.03
C THR A 447 -21.67 7.46 -10.07
N PHE A 448 -21.72 8.09 -11.26
CA PHE A 448 -22.34 9.40 -11.47
C PHE A 448 -23.67 9.34 -12.21
N SER A 449 -24.21 8.13 -12.46
CA SER A 449 -25.38 7.94 -13.33
C SER A 449 -26.69 8.46 -12.75
N ASN A 450 -26.76 8.64 -11.43
CA ASN A 450 -27.89 9.28 -10.75
C ASN A 450 -27.70 10.81 -10.61
N SER A 451 -26.52 11.34 -10.95
CA SER A 451 -26.28 12.77 -10.82
C SER A 451 -27.15 13.54 -11.80
N ILE A 452 -27.67 14.69 -11.34
CA ILE A 452 -28.36 15.58 -12.26
C ILE A 452 -27.43 15.89 -13.41
N ALA A 453 -26.13 16.20 -13.19
CA ALA A 453 -25.12 16.63 -14.18
C ALA A 453 -24.60 15.53 -15.14
N PHE A 454 -25.17 14.32 -15.10
CA PHE A 454 -24.66 13.19 -15.90
C PHE A 454 -24.64 13.47 -17.43
N PRO A 455 -25.69 14.06 -18.04
CA PRO A 455 -25.66 14.50 -19.42
C PRO A 455 -24.40 15.25 -19.86
N GLU A 456 -23.96 16.30 -19.13
CA GLU A 456 -22.77 17.08 -19.51
C GLU A 456 -21.49 16.25 -19.37
N LEU A 457 -21.43 15.35 -18.40
CA LEU A 457 -20.32 14.43 -18.19
C LEU A 457 -20.22 13.39 -19.33
N ALA A 458 -21.35 12.91 -19.85
CA ALA A 458 -21.41 11.86 -20.85
C ALA A 458 -21.24 12.36 -22.29
N VAL A 459 -21.73 13.57 -22.64
CA VAL A 459 -21.72 14.08 -24.03
C VAL A 459 -20.34 14.02 -24.71
N PRO A 460 -19.25 14.51 -24.09
CA PRO A 460 -17.93 14.51 -24.76
C PRO A 460 -17.47 13.08 -25.10
N VAL A 461 -17.77 12.11 -24.23
CA VAL A 461 -17.38 10.71 -24.39
C VAL A 461 -18.23 10.02 -25.45
N ILE A 462 -19.55 10.24 -25.42
CA ILE A 462 -20.47 9.76 -26.47
C ILE A 462 -20.01 10.26 -27.84
N SER A 463 -19.72 11.56 -27.96
CA SER A 463 -19.27 12.15 -29.22
C SER A 463 -17.98 11.52 -29.75
N GLN A 464 -16.97 11.34 -28.90
CA GLN A 464 -15.68 10.75 -29.32
C GLN A 464 -15.83 9.26 -29.67
N LEU A 465 -16.58 8.50 -28.88
CA LEU A 465 -16.81 7.08 -29.15
C LEU A 465 -17.60 6.87 -30.45
N ARG A 466 -18.59 7.71 -30.77
CA ARG A 466 -19.30 7.67 -32.07
C ARG A 466 -18.34 7.82 -33.24
N ILE A 467 -17.40 8.77 -33.16
CA ILE A 467 -16.38 8.99 -34.20
C ILE A 467 -15.48 7.76 -34.35
N PHE A 468 -15.08 7.13 -33.24
CA PHE A 468 -14.23 5.94 -33.32
C PHE A 468 -14.97 4.70 -33.83
N VAL A 469 -16.20 4.48 -33.39
CA VAL A 469 -17.01 3.33 -33.83
C VAL A 469 -17.31 3.42 -35.34
N SER A 470 -17.63 4.62 -35.84
CA SER A 470 -17.85 4.82 -37.29
C SER A 470 -16.59 4.63 -38.13
N ARG A 471 -15.41 4.95 -37.58
CA ARG A 471 -14.11 4.81 -38.25
C ARG A 471 -13.58 3.37 -38.29
N TYR A 472 -13.85 2.56 -37.27
CA TYR A 472 -13.13 1.29 -37.04
C TYR A 472 -14.02 0.02 -37.04
N THR A 473 -15.35 0.16 -37.10
CA THR A 473 -16.42 -0.82 -37.44
C THR A 473 -16.19 -2.32 -37.14
N SER A 474 -15.51 -2.69 -36.05
CA SER A 474 -15.12 -4.10 -35.83
C SER A 474 -15.40 -4.70 -34.45
N GLU A 475 -15.90 -3.94 -33.47
CA GLU A 475 -16.08 -4.45 -32.10
C GLU A 475 -17.43 -4.07 -31.47
N ASN A 476 -18.30 -5.06 -31.32
CA ASN A 476 -19.67 -4.89 -30.80
C ASN A 476 -19.71 -4.46 -29.33
N SER A 477 -18.73 -4.85 -28.51
CA SER A 477 -18.75 -4.58 -27.07
C SER A 477 -18.64 -3.08 -26.72
N ILE A 478 -17.82 -2.33 -27.45
CA ILE A 478 -17.70 -0.87 -27.27
C ILE A 478 -18.96 -0.17 -27.79
N SER A 479 -19.54 -0.66 -28.89
CA SER A 479 -20.81 -0.14 -29.42
C SER A 479 -21.97 -0.37 -28.44
N GLN A 480 -22.01 -1.53 -27.78
CA GLN A 480 -22.99 -1.82 -26.73
C GLN A 480 -22.81 -0.92 -25.49
N PHE A 481 -21.56 -0.66 -25.09
CA PHE A 481 -21.28 0.29 -24.02
C PHE A 481 -21.74 1.71 -24.39
N LEU A 482 -21.44 2.15 -25.61
CA LEU A 482 -21.89 3.45 -26.13
C LEU A 482 -23.41 3.58 -26.10
N GLN A 483 -24.14 2.56 -26.57
CA GLN A 483 -25.60 2.55 -26.52
C GLN A 483 -26.12 2.72 -25.09
N LYS A 484 -25.58 1.99 -24.12
CA LYS A 484 -25.98 2.11 -22.70
C LYS A 484 -25.69 3.49 -22.11
N LEU A 485 -24.59 4.10 -22.54
CA LEU A 485 -24.23 5.46 -22.13
C LEU A 485 -25.23 6.48 -22.69
N GLU A 486 -25.64 6.32 -23.96
CA GLU A 486 -26.67 7.13 -24.61
C GLU A 486 -28.08 6.93 -24.02
N ASP A 487 -28.43 5.70 -23.68
CA ASP A 487 -29.69 5.37 -23.00
C ASP A 487 -29.72 6.03 -21.61
N THR A 488 -28.61 6.00 -20.88
CA THR A 488 -28.50 6.66 -19.56
C THR A 488 -28.57 8.18 -19.69
N TYR A 489 -27.88 8.74 -20.70
CA TYR A 489 -27.97 10.15 -21.04
C TYR A 489 -29.44 10.58 -21.24
N SER A 490 -30.16 9.84 -22.08
CA SER A 490 -31.57 10.13 -22.42
C SER A 490 -32.49 9.95 -21.21
N PHE A 491 -32.26 8.90 -20.41
CA PHE A 491 -33.01 8.63 -19.19
C PHE A 491 -32.91 9.77 -18.18
N ILE A 492 -31.69 10.28 -17.92
CA ILE A 492 -31.49 11.42 -17.01
C ILE A 492 -32.03 12.71 -17.61
N GLN A 493 -31.86 12.93 -18.91
CA GLN A 493 -32.41 14.12 -19.56
C GLN A 493 -33.93 14.17 -19.46
N GLN A 494 -34.65 13.05 -19.62
CA GLN A 494 -36.09 12.98 -19.42
C GLN A 494 -36.50 13.28 -17.98
N LYS A 495 -35.74 12.77 -16.99
CA LYS A 495 -35.99 13.07 -15.58
C LYS A 495 -35.77 14.55 -15.25
N ARG A 496 -34.77 15.19 -15.87
CA ARG A 496 -34.52 16.63 -15.72
C ARG A 496 -35.62 17.53 -16.27
N LEU A 497 -36.30 17.13 -17.35
CA LEU A 497 -37.39 17.93 -17.94
C LEU A 497 -38.56 18.13 -16.97
N ASN A 498 -38.71 17.24 -15.99
CA ASN A 498 -39.78 17.30 -14.99
C ASN A 498 -39.38 18.06 -13.71
N ILE A 499 -38.22 18.73 -13.72
CA ILE A 499 -37.68 19.46 -12.57
C ILE A 499 -38.03 20.95 -12.69
N GLU A 500 -38.60 21.51 -11.64
CA GLU A 500 -38.92 22.95 -11.55
C GLU A 500 -37.84 23.78 -10.84
N PHE A 501 -36.84 23.14 -10.23
CA PHE A 501 -35.79 23.81 -9.46
C PHE A 501 -34.52 24.11 -10.26
N THR A 502 -33.77 25.09 -9.79
CA THR A 502 -32.53 25.52 -10.45
C THR A 502 -31.29 24.83 -9.88
N GLN A 503 -30.18 24.83 -10.61
CA GLN A 503 -28.90 24.27 -10.13
C GLN A 503 -28.37 24.94 -8.85
N LYS A 504 -28.89 26.11 -8.48
CA LYS A 504 -28.54 26.82 -7.24
C LYS A 504 -29.21 26.22 -6.01
N ASP A 505 -30.29 25.47 -6.19
CA ASP A 505 -31.03 24.82 -5.11
C ASP A 505 -30.36 23.49 -4.71
N HIS A 506 -29.19 23.59 -4.07
CA HIS A 506 -28.37 22.44 -3.69
C HIS A 506 -29.14 21.36 -2.92
N SER A 507 -30.10 21.75 -2.07
CA SER A 507 -30.92 20.80 -1.33
C SER A 507 -31.79 19.94 -2.25
N GLN A 508 -32.36 20.53 -3.31
CA GLN A 508 -33.21 19.82 -4.25
C GLN A 508 -32.40 18.96 -5.22
N VAL A 509 -31.20 19.42 -5.61
CA VAL A 509 -30.22 18.60 -6.35
C VAL A 509 -29.87 17.35 -5.54
N ILE A 510 -29.50 17.51 -4.26
CA ILE A 510 -29.16 16.37 -3.40
C ILE A 510 -30.35 15.42 -3.23
N ALA A 511 -31.57 15.95 -3.10
CA ALA A 511 -32.78 15.13 -3.03
C ALA A 511 -32.99 14.31 -4.31
N PHE A 512 -32.85 14.92 -5.48
CA PHE A 512 -32.93 14.22 -6.78
C PHE A 512 -31.92 13.07 -6.88
N GLU A 513 -30.67 13.33 -6.52
CA GLU A 513 -29.59 12.33 -6.62
C GLU A 513 -29.78 11.19 -5.61
N ARG A 514 -30.39 11.47 -4.46
CA ARG A 514 -30.69 10.46 -3.43
C ARG A 514 -31.89 9.60 -3.80
N ASP A 515 -32.93 10.19 -4.36
CA ASP A 515 -34.18 9.49 -4.71
C ASP A 515 -34.01 8.59 -5.93
N LEU A 516 -33.06 8.91 -6.81
CA LEU A 516 -32.73 8.10 -7.98
C LEU A 516 -31.62 7.09 -7.65
N ASP A 517 -31.98 5.82 -7.50
CA ASP A 517 -30.98 4.75 -7.36
C ASP A 517 -30.20 4.61 -8.68
N TRP A 518 -28.87 4.74 -8.61
CA TRP A 518 -27.96 4.57 -9.74
C TRP A 518 -28.13 3.19 -10.40
N ARG A 519 -28.51 2.15 -9.64
CA ARG A 519 -28.76 0.79 -10.19
C ARG A 519 -29.98 0.72 -11.09
N SER A 520 -30.90 1.69 -11.01
CA SER A 520 -32.07 1.74 -11.88
C SER A 520 -31.73 2.24 -13.29
N THR A 521 -30.61 2.93 -13.43
CA THR A 521 -30.16 3.52 -14.70
C THR A 521 -29.70 2.44 -15.71
N PRO A 522 -29.79 2.69 -17.03
CA PRO A 522 -29.36 1.72 -18.05
C PRO A 522 -27.91 1.25 -17.88
N ILE A 523 -26.98 2.16 -17.56
CA ILE A 523 -25.58 1.83 -17.31
C ILE A 523 -25.37 1.19 -15.93
N GLY A 524 -26.09 1.62 -14.90
CA GLY A 524 -26.02 1.05 -13.56
C GLY A 524 -26.43 -0.42 -13.52
N LYS A 525 -27.49 -0.81 -14.27
CA LYS A 525 -27.90 -2.21 -14.47
C LYS A 525 -26.82 -3.11 -15.08
N SER A 526 -25.77 -2.51 -15.66
CA SER A 526 -24.69 -3.22 -16.32
C SER A 526 -23.46 -3.44 -15.43
N VAL A 527 -23.41 -2.78 -14.27
CA VAL A 527 -22.42 -3.06 -13.23
C VAL A 527 -22.79 -4.39 -12.58
N LYS A 528 -21.83 -5.30 -12.49
CA LYS A 528 -22.02 -6.62 -11.88
C LYS A 528 -21.75 -6.58 -10.38
#